data_AF-A0A2Z6AU57-F1
#
_entry.id   AF-A0A2Z6AU57-F1
#
_cell.length_a   1.000
_cell.length_b   1.000
_cell.length_c   1.000
_cell.angle_alpha   90.00
_cell.angle_beta   90.00
_cell.angle_gamma   90.00
#
_symmetry.space_group_name_H-M   'P 1'
#
loop_
_entity.id
_entity.type
_entity.pdbx_description
1 polymer ?
#
loop_
_entity_poly.entity_id
_entity_poly.type
_entity_poly.pdbx_seq_one_letter_code
_entity_poly.pdbx_strand_id
1 'polypeptide(L)' 'MMLPQDEARFKYCPLLKTSDDKFRMCQGDQCMMWRFKDPEKKGEGDEGYCGLAGKPMGA' A
#
# COMPACT_ATOMS: atom_id res chain seq x y z
N MET A 1 -5.17 -2.80 -6.65
CA MET A 1 -4.08 -3.53 -7.33
C MET A 1 -3.14 -4.12 -6.29
N MET A 2 -2.69 -5.36 -6.46
CA MET A 2 -1.67 -5.97 -5.60
C MET A 2 -0.30 -5.55 -6.09
N LEU A 3 0.60 -5.20 -5.18
CA LEU A 3 1.97 -4.82 -5.47
C LEU A 3 2.91 -5.34 -4.37
N PRO A 4 4.15 -5.69 -4.72
CA PRO A 4 5.22 -5.81 -3.73
C PRO A 4 5.35 -4.52 -2.93
N GLN A 5 5.64 -4.64 -1.63
CA GLN A 5 5.85 -3.48 -0.78
C GLN A 5 6.96 -2.55 -1.31
N ASP A 6 8.05 -3.14 -1.83
CA ASP A 6 9.14 -2.37 -2.43
C ASP A 6 8.68 -1.50 -3.60
N GLU A 7 7.81 -2.01 -4.47
CA GLU A 7 7.29 -1.21 -5.57
C GLU A 7 6.25 -0.18 -5.10
N ALA A 8 5.47 -0.53 -4.08
CA ALA A 8 4.42 0.34 -3.57
C ALA A 8 5.01 1.63 -2.97
N ARG A 9 6.14 1.55 -2.25
CA ARG A 9 6.79 2.72 -1.63
C ARG A 9 7.24 3.80 -2.63
N PHE A 10 7.45 3.45 -3.89
CA PHE A 10 7.81 4.44 -4.93
C PHE A 10 6.60 5.09 -5.62
N LYS A 11 5.37 4.72 -5.25
CA LYS A 11 4.14 5.28 -5.84
C LYS A 11 3.50 6.30 -4.90
N TYR A 12 2.94 7.35 -5.48
CA TYR A 12 2.13 8.33 -4.74
C TYR A 12 0.81 7.71 -4.28
N CYS A 13 0.49 7.92 -3.00
CA CYS A 13 -0.75 7.47 -2.39
C CYS A 13 -1.79 8.59 -2.45
N PRO A 14 -2.90 8.42 -3.18
CA PRO A 14 -3.95 9.44 -3.29
C PRO A 14 -4.67 9.72 -1.95
N LEU A 15 -4.52 8.81 -0.98
CA LEU A 15 -5.15 8.87 0.33
C LEU A 15 -4.25 9.49 1.42
N LEU A 16 -2.95 9.60 1.17
CA LEU A 16 -2.02 10.28 2.06
C LEU A 16 -1.68 11.64 1.45
N LYS A 17 -2.36 12.69 1.93
CA LYS A 17 -2.06 14.07 1.56
C LYS A 17 -1.38 14.81 2.69
N THR A 18 -0.48 15.73 2.34
CA THR A 18 0.03 16.74 3.28
C THR A 18 -0.99 17.86 3.46
N SER A 19 -0.79 18.72 4.46
CA SER A 19 -1.59 19.94 4.66
C SER A 19 -1.50 20.93 3.49
N ASP A 20 -0.55 20.75 2.58
CA ASP A 20 -0.35 21.53 1.35
C ASP A 20 -0.95 20.84 0.11
N ASP A 21 -1.88 19.89 0.32
CA ASP A 21 -2.55 19.09 -0.70
C ASP A 21 -1.65 18.22 -1.61
N LYS A 22 -0.36 18.08 -1.25
CA LYS A 22 0.57 17.21 -1.97
C LYS A 22 0.40 15.76 -1.55
N PHE A 23 0.39 14.85 -2.54
CA PHE A 23 0.39 13.42 -2.29
C PHE A 23 1.73 12.96 -1.70
N ARG A 24 1.67 12.09 -0.70
CA ARG A 24 2.85 11.40 -0.15
C ARG A 24 3.04 10.06 -0.85
N MET A 25 4.26 9.54 -0.79
CA MET A 25 4.54 8.17 -1.19
C MET A 25 3.81 7.17 -0.28
N CYS A 26 3.50 5.99 -0.82
CA CYS A 26 2.95 4.90 -0.02
C CYS A 26 3.95 4.51 1.08
N GLN A 27 3.43 4.22 2.28
CA GLN A 27 4.26 3.84 3.42
C GLN A 27 4.40 2.31 3.58
N GLY A 28 3.83 1.52 2.66
CA GLY A 28 3.92 0.04 2.74
C GLY A 28 3.39 -0.49 4.07
N ASP A 29 4.11 -1.41 4.71
CA ASP A 29 3.73 -1.99 6.02
C ASP A 29 3.60 -0.95 7.14
N GLN A 30 4.32 0.18 7.04
CA GLN A 30 4.21 1.27 8.01
C GLN A 30 2.88 2.03 7.89
N CYS A 31 2.11 1.78 6.83
CA CYS A 31 0.75 2.28 6.68
C CYS A 31 -0.24 1.34 7.37
N MET A 32 -1.03 1.84 8.34
CA MET A 32 -2.09 1.04 8.98
C MET A 32 -3.15 0.50 8.01
N MET A 33 -3.23 1.08 6.81
CA MET A 33 -4.14 0.68 5.75
C MET A 33 -3.56 -0.39 4.82
N TRP A 34 -2.28 -0.73 4.92
CA TRP A 34 -1.67 -1.77 4.11
C TRP A 34 -2.12 -3.16 4.56
N ARG A 35 -2.45 -4.00 3.59
CA ARG A 35 -2.89 -5.37 3.79
C ARG A 35 -2.03 -6.27 2.94
N PHE A 36 -1.26 -7.14 3.57
CA PHE A 36 -0.57 -8.21 2.87
C PHE A 36 -1.58 -9.18 2.29
N LYS A 37 -1.27 -9.73 1.11
CA LYS A 37 -2.03 -10.82 0.50
C LYS A 37 -2.00 -12.05 1.40
N ASP A 38 -0.81 -12.38 1.89
CA ASP A 38 -0.56 -13.48 2.82
C ASP A 38 -0.19 -12.90 4.19
N PRO A 39 -1.02 -13.06 5.24
CA PRO A 39 -0.74 -12.47 6.55
C PRO A 39 0.49 -13.06 7.24
N GLU A 40 0.93 -14.24 6.81
CA GLU A 40 2.14 -14.92 7.31
C GLU A 40 3.42 -14.39 6.62
N LYS A 41 3.29 -13.71 5.48
CA LYS A 41 4.43 -13.19 4.70
C LYS A 41 4.37 -11.66 4.63
N LYS A 42 5.18 -11.03 5.48
CA LYS A 42 5.22 -9.57 5.67
C LYS A 42 6.58 -8.95 5.28
N GLY A 43 7.27 -9.55 4.33
CA GLY A 43 8.54 -9.05 3.81
C GLY A 43 8.37 -7.95 2.77
N GLU A 44 9.47 -7.26 2.46
CA GLU A 44 9.48 -6.15 1.49
C GLU A 44 9.15 -6.59 0.05
N GLY A 45 9.41 -7.85 -0.28
CA GLY A 45 9.05 -8.45 -1.58
C GLY A 45 7.64 -9.03 -1.62
N ASP A 46 6.93 -9.07 -0.50
CA ASP A 46 5.60 -9.68 -0.45
C ASP A 46 4.53 -8.73 -0.98
N GLU A 47 3.57 -9.33 -1.68
CA GLU A 47 2.47 -8.61 -2.29
C GLU A 47 1.46 -8.14 -1.24
N GLY A 48 1.02 -6.90 -1.37
CA GLY A 48 -0.06 -6.35 -0.59
C GLY A 48 -0.87 -5.34 -1.37
N TYR A 49 -1.88 -4.80 -0.71
CA TYR A 49 -2.76 -3.79 -1.28
C TYR A 49 -3.15 -2.78 -0.21
N CYS A 50 -3.59 -1.60 -0.67
CA CYS A 50 -4.18 -0.62 0.22
C CYS A 50 -5.63 -1.02 0.52
N GLY A 51 -5.94 -1.30 1.79
CA GLY A 51 -7.29 -1.68 2.23
C GLY A 51 -8.35 -0.59 2.01
N LEU A 52 -7.94 0.68 1.86
CA LEU A 52 -8.84 1.78 1.51
C LEU A 52 -9.02 1.97 0.01
N ALA A 53 -8.12 1.45 -0.83
CA ALA A 53 -8.28 1.46 -2.29
C ALA A 53 -9.30 0.39 -2.78
N GLY A 54 -9.97 -0.28 -1.85
CA GLY A 54 -10.86 -1.41 -2.12
C GLY A 54 -10.10 -2.73 -2.24
N LYS A 55 -10.86 -3.83 -2.18
CA LYS A 55 -10.33 -5.17 -2.48
C LYS A 55 -9.96 -5.20 -3.96
N PRO A 56 -8.74 -5.62 -4.34
CA PRO A 56 -8.43 -5.84 -5.74
C PRO A 56 -9.45 -6.83 -6.31
N MET A 57 -10.03 -6.51 -7.46
CA MET A 57 -10.95 -7.42 -8.17
C MET A 57 -10.24 -8.76 -8.38
N GLY A 58 -10.64 -9.81 -7.66
CA GLY A 58 -10.07 -11.15 -7.74
C GLY A 58 -9.28 -11.66 -6.52
N ALA A 59 -9.44 -11.06 -5.34
CA ALA A 59 -8.98 -11.65 -4.07
C ALA A 59 -10.05 -12.57 -3.44
#